data_AF-A0A101ND18-F1
#
_entry.id   AF-A0A101ND18-F1
#
_cell.length_a   1.000
_cell.length_b   1.000
_cell.length_c   1.000
_cell.angle_alpha   90.00
_cell.angle_beta   90.00
_cell.angle_gamma   90.00
#
_symmetry.space_group_name_H-M   'P 1'
#
loop_
_entity.id
_entity.type
_entity.pdbx_description
1 polymer ?
#
loop_
_entity_poly.entity_id
_entity_poly.type
_entity_poly.pdbx_seq_one_letter_code
_entity_poly.pdbx_strand_id
1 'polypeptide(L)' 'MECVVFEDSGAGIAAGKAAGMRVVGVGPRAGLHGPDVVVPDLTRVRVEARTDGTLRLHVG' A
#
# COMPACT_ATOMS: atom_id res chain seq x y z
N MET A 1 8.70 13.85 1.07
CA MET A 1 8.51 12.63 1.88
C MET A 1 7.97 11.57 0.94
N GLU A 2 8.68 10.46 0.77
CA GLU A 2 8.25 9.36 -0.09
C GLU A 2 7.72 8.25 0.81
N CYS A 3 6.40 8.06 0.81
CA CYS A 3 5.73 7.09 1.68
C CYS A 3 4.67 6.32 0.92
N VAL A 4 4.49 5.08 1.34
CA VAL A 4 3.40 4.18 0.94
C VAL A 4 2.55 3.89 2.17
N VAL A 5 1.24 3.83 1.98
CA VAL A 5 0.27 3.43 3.01
C VAL A 5 -0.17 2.01 2.73
N PHE A 6 -0.20 1.16 3.76
CA PHE A 6 -0.88 -0.13 3.74
C PHE A 6 -2.13 0.00 4.59
N GLU A 7 -3.30 -0.32 4.04
CA GLU A 7 -4.54 -0.08 4.78
C GLU A 7 -5.70 -0.98 4.36
N ASP A 8 -6.55 -1.35 5.31
CA ASP A 8 -7.68 -2.26 5.10
C ASP A 8 -9.06 -1.59 5.24
N SER A 9 -9.11 -0.37 5.80
CA SER A 9 -10.34 0.39 5.97
C SER A 9 -10.52 1.48 4.90
N GLY A 10 -11.78 1.77 4.56
CA GLY A 10 -12.09 2.86 3.63
C GLY A 10 -11.68 4.24 4.13
N ALA A 11 -11.78 4.50 5.44
CA ALA A 11 -11.38 5.77 6.01
C ALA A 11 -9.87 6.00 5.89
N GLY A 12 -9.06 4.98 6.22
CA GLY A 12 -7.61 5.07 6.10
C GLY A 12 -7.15 5.15 4.64
N ILE A 13 -7.76 4.39 3.73
CA ILE A 13 -7.45 4.46 2.29
C ILE A 13 -7.74 5.88 1.75
N ALA A 14 -8.90 6.45 2.09
CA ALA A 14 -9.24 7.80 1.68
C ALA A 14 -8.25 8.84 2.24
N ALA A 15 -7.85 8.70 3.50
CA ALA A 15 -6.86 9.58 4.13
C ALA A 15 -5.48 9.49 3.45
N GLY A 16 -4.99 8.28 3.15
CA GLY A 16 -3.72 8.07 2.45
C GLY A 16 -3.70 8.70 1.06
N LYS A 17 -4.81 8.56 0.32
CA LYS A 17 -4.96 9.22 -0.98
C LYS A 17 -5.05 10.74 -0.87
N ALA A 18 -5.77 11.27 0.12
CA ALA A 18 -5.84 12.71 0.37
C ALA A 18 -4.47 13.30 0.74
N ALA A 19 -3.59 12.52 1.36
CA ALA A 19 -2.21 12.88 1.64
C ALA A 19 -1.27 12.76 0.41
N GLY A 20 -1.78 12.36 -0.76
CA GLY A 20 -0.99 12.19 -1.99
C GLY A 20 -0.05 10.98 -1.97
N MET A 21 -0.30 10.01 -1.08
CA MET A 21 0.51 8.79 -0.96
C MET A 21 -0.03 7.70 -1.89
N ARG A 22 0.85 6.77 -2.27
CA ARG A 22 0.43 5.52 -2.90
C ARG A 22 -0.11 4.56 -1.84
N VAL A 23 -1.29 4.02 -2.05
CA VAL A 23 -2.02 3.18 -1.08
C VAL A 23 -2.13 1.74 -1.58
N VAL A 24 -1.64 0.80 -0.78
CA VAL A 24 -1.82 -0.64 -0.94
C VAL A 24 -2.96 -1.08 -0.02
N GLY A 25 -4.09 -1.43 -0.62
CA GLY A 25 -5.22 -2.03 0.07
C GLY A 25 -4.92 -3.45 0.50
N VAL A 26 -5.14 -3.79 1.77
CA VAL A 26 -4.90 -5.13 2.31
C VAL A 26 -6.22 -5.78 2.70
N GLY A 27 -6.48 -6.98 2.18
CA GLY A 27 -7.65 -7.76 2.55
C GLY A 27 -8.83 -7.68 1.56
N PRO A 28 -9.82 -8.56 1.74
CA PRO A 28 -10.86 -8.83 0.75
C PRO A 28 -11.80 -7.65 0.48
N ARG A 29 -11.89 -6.69 1.40
CA ARG A 29 -12.76 -5.52 1.27
C ARG A 29 -12.04 -4.26 0.84
N ALA A 30 -10.71 -4.22 0.91
CA ALA A 30 -9.94 -3.01 0.65
C ALA A 30 -10.15 -2.48 -0.78
N GLY A 31 -10.30 -3.38 -1.75
CA GLY A 31 -10.58 -3.02 -3.14
C GLY A 31 -11.86 -2.21 -3.35
N LEU A 32 -12.84 -2.31 -2.44
CA LEU A 32 -14.09 -1.54 -2.51
C LEU A 32 -13.87 -0.04 -2.27
N HIS A 33 -12.71 0.35 -1.75
CA HIS A 33 -12.38 1.73 -1.36
C HIS A 33 -11.41 2.42 -2.35
N GLY A 34 -11.08 1.77 -3.47
CA GLY A 34 -10.25 2.32 -4.53
C GLY A 34 -8.80 2.67 -4.16
N PRO A 35 -8.03 1.79 -3.49
CA PRO A 35 -6.58 1.94 -3.33
C PRO A 35 -5.87 1.80 -4.69
N ASP A 36 -4.58 2.12 -4.75
CA ASP A 36 -3.79 2.02 -5.99
C ASP A 36 -3.42 0.56 -6.33
N VAL A 37 -3.23 -0.27 -5.31
CA VAL A 37 -2.93 -1.70 -5.43
C VAL A 37 -3.75 -2.45 -4.38
N VAL A 38 -4.13 -3.70 -4.63
CA VAL A 38 -4.83 -4.55 -3.66
C VAL A 38 -4.08 -5.87 -3.49
N VAL A 39 -3.88 -6.30 -2.24
CA VAL A 39 -3.38 -7.62 -1.88
C VAL A 39 -4.35 -8.33 -0.93
N PRO A 40 -4.46 -9.67 -0.99
CA PRO A 40 -5.29 -10.41 -0.05
C PRO A 40 -4.78 -10.33 1.39
N ASP A 41 -3.46 -10.22 1.57
CA ASP A 41 -2.78 -10.11 2.86
C ASP A 41 -1.32 -9.64 2.64
N LEU A 42 -0.58 -9.40 3.73
CA LEU A 42 0.79 -8.90 3.68
C LEU A 42 1.82 -9.94 3.22
N THR A 43 1.47 -11.23 3.12
CA THR A 43 2.40 -12.26 2.61
C THR A 43 2.69 -12.08 1.11
N ARG A 44 1.83 -11.33 0.42
CA ARG A 44 1.96 -10.91 -0.98
C ARG A 44 2.81 -9.66 -1.17
N VAL A 45 3.47 -9.19 -0.11
CA VAL A 45 4.33 -8.01 -0.13
C VAL A 45 5.73 -8.41 0.27
N ARG A 46 6.71 -8.06 -0.57
CA ARG A 46 8.13 -8.19 -0.23
C ARG A 46 8.80 -6.83 -0.31
N VAL A 47 9.51 -6.48 0.75
CA VAL A 47 10.34 -5.27 0.82
C VAL A 47 11.79 -5.66 0.55
N GLU A 48 12.44 -4.91 -0.34
CA GLU A 48 13.84 -5.08 -0.67
C GLU A 48 14.58 -3.75 -0.49
N ALA A 49 15.52 -3.70 0.44
CA ALA A 49 16.42 -2.57 0.58
C ALA A 49 17.44 -2.57 -0.57
N ARG A 50 17.68 -1.40 -1.16
CA ARG A 50 18.64 -1.18 -2.24
C ARG A 50 19.88 -0.47 -1.71
N THR A 51 20.99 -0.61 -2.44
CA THR A 51 22.29 -0.03 -2.05
C THR A 51 22.33 1.49 -2.12
N ASP A 52 21.36 2.11 -2.80
CA ASP A 52 21.17 3.57 -2.89
C ASP A 52 20.35 4.14 -1.72
N GLY A 53 19.99 3.31 -0.74
CA GLY A 53 19.20 3.71 0.42
C GLY A 53 17.69 3.73 0.17
N THR A 54 17.22 3.32 -1.01
CA THR A 54 15.79 3.23 -1.32
C THR A 54 15.20 1.87 -0.93
N LEU A 55 13.87 1.82 -0.79
CA LEU A 55 13.12 0.58 -0.63
C LEU A 55 12.35 0.27 -1.92
N ARG A 56 12.50 -0.96 -2.44
CA ARG A 56 11.63 -1.49 -3.49
C ARG A 56 10.57 -2.39 -2.88
N LEU A 57 9.31 -2.08 -3.14
CA LEU A 57 8.18 -2.94 -2.81
C LEU A 57 7.80 -3.80 -4.02
N HIS A 58 7.73 -5.11 -3.80
CA HIS A 58 7.16 -6.07 -4.74
C HIS A 58 5.78 -6.47 -4.24
N VAL A 59 4.80 -6.51 -5.15
CA VAL A 59 3.41 -6.83 -4.83
C VAL A 59 2.89 -7.88 -5.81
N GLY A 60 2.46 -9.05 -5.31
CA GLY A 60 1.96 -10.19 -6.11
C GLY A 60 1.66 -11.44 -5.30
#